data_AF-A0A9X3QL99-F1
#
_entry.id   AF-A0A9X3QL99-F1
#
_cell.length_a   1.000
_cell.length_b   1.000
_cell.length_c   1.000
_cell.angle_alpha   90.00
_cell.angle_beta   90.00
_cell.angle_gamma   90.00
#
_symmetry.space_group_name_H-M   'P 1'
#
loop_
_entity.id
_entity.type
_entity.pdbx_description
1 polymer ?
#
loop_
_entity_poly.entity_id
_entity_poly.type
_entity_poly.pdbx_seq_one_letter_code
_entity_poly.pdbx_strand_id
1 'polypeptide(L)'
;MKPNDVVSSLPNNPTPNTHASVDSAQQEQQAGLDFVRQVITDDLATGRAKQIVTRFPPEPNGYLHIGHVKAICLNFGVAEEFDGLCNLRFDDTNPDAEEQEYVDGIANDVKWLGFNWNGEPRYASGYFDQLYAWAVQLIEQGDAYVDLQSPEEIKLNRGSFVEPGKNSPYRDASIEENLARFEKMRSGEFKEGEAVLRAKIDMASTNVHMRDPILYRVLHSEHHQTGDKWKIYPMYDYAHPLSDAIEGITHSLCTLEFQDHRPFYDWIVEKVKSKAVPHQYESSRLNVDYTITSKRKLRKLVEGAYVNGWDDPRMPTVVGMRRRGFTPEGLRDFCKRVGVSKTDGIVDVAMLEFCIRQSLENTAARGMAVLSPLKVTLTNLPEDMDLTHARHPNVDMGDRVIPLTKEIYIDRKDFEEVPPKGFKRLIPDGEVRLRHAYVIKCDEVIKDANGEVIELKCSIDPETLGKNPEGRKVKGVIHWVSATKGIPAEVRIYDRLFTEAAPDADDDFLANLNPESLKVVQAVIEPALAQANPEDRFQFEREGYFVADQYDHSPEKPVFNRILDLKDSFKPEKK
;
A
#
# COMPACT_ATOMS: atom_id res chain seq x y z
N MET A 1 42.89 3.01 51.50
CA MET A 1 43.44 4.17 52.22
C MET A 1 43.96 5.12 51.14
N LYS A 2 43.15 6.13 50.75
CA LYS A 2 43.26 7.56 51.11
C LYS A 2 44.61 8.18 50.67
N PRO A 3 44.67 9.50 50.40
CA PRO A 3 43.77 10.42 49.69
C PRO A 3 44.60 11.42 48.81
N ASN A 4 43.92 12.41 48.24
CA ASN A 4 44.47 13.61 47.55
C ASN A 4 45.80 14.18 48.08
N ASP A 5 46.65 14.63 47.15
CA ASP A 5 47.16 16.01 46.99
C ASP A 5 48.13 15.98 45.78
N VAL A 6 48.16 16.92 44.83
CA VAL A 6 48.67 18.29 44.96
C VAL A 6 48.09 19.20 43.87
N VAL A 7 47.82 20.44 44.27
CA VAL A 7 47.21 21.58 43.58
C VAL A 7 48.26 22.47 42.87
N SER A 8 47.77 23.35 41.97
CA SER A 8 48.34 24.65 41.51
C SER A 8 48.99 24.64 40.11
N SER A 9 48.86 25.64 39.22
CA SER A 9 48.23 26.97 39.24
C SER A 9 48.37 27.63 37.84
N LEU A 10 47.31 28.35 37.39
CA LEU A 10 47.27 29.50 36.44
C LEU A 10 47.54 29.25 34.92
N PRO A 11 47.16 30.18 34.00
CA PRO A 11 46.00 31.09 33.91
C PRO A 11 45.22 30.98 32.56
N ASN A 12 44.00 31.51 32.53
CA ASN A 12 43.16 31.72 31.33
C ASN A 12 43.80 32.68 30.32
N ASN A 13 43.93 32.26 29.06
CA ASN A 13 43.64 33.09 27.88
C ASN A 13 43.33 32.21 26.65
N PRO A 14 42.36 32.59 25.82
CA PRO A 14 41.77 31.72 24.80
C PRO A 14 42.56 31.79 23.48
N THR A 15 42.73 30.64 22.83
CA THR A 15 43.13 30.58 21.40
C THR A 15 42.17 29.60 20.70
N PRO A 16 41.67 29.94 19.50
CA PRO A 16 40.36 29.50 19.03
C PRO A 16 40.44 28.10 18.42
N ASN A 17 39.63 27.19 18.96
CA ASN A 17 39.46 25.88 18.36
C ASN A 17 38.33 25.97 17.33
N THR A 18 38.72 26.01 16.06
CA THR A 18 37.84 25.84 14.90
C THR A 18 37.32 24.41 14.85
N HIS A 19 36.28 24.15 15.63
CA HIS A 19 35.35 23.06 15.42
C HIS A 19 33.94 23.65 15.54
N ALA A 20 33.47 24.24 14.44
CA ALA A 20 32.05 24.47 14.26
C ALA A 20 31.40 23.10 13.97
N SER A 21 30.89 22.47 15.02
CA SER A 21 29.94 21.37 14.91
C SER A 21 28.63 21.92 14.37
N VAL A 22 28.33 21.60 13.10
CA VAL A 22 27.02 21.81 12.50
C VAL A 22 26.13 20.65 12.92
N ASP A 23 25.76 20.59 14.20
CA ASP A 23 24.75 19.66 14.69
C ASP A 23 24.27 20.08 16.08
N SER A 24 23.28 20.97 16.08
CA SER A 24 22.25 21.10 17.13
C SER A 24 21.40 22.35 16.85
N ALA A 25 20.57 22.29 15.81
CA ALA A 25 19.35 23.09 15.77
C ALA A 25 18.19 22.12 16.00
N GLN A 26 17.84 21.93 17.27
CA GLN A 26 16.53 21.42 17.62
C GLN A 26 15.51 22.45 17.11
N GLN A 27 14.92 22.20 15.94
CA GLN A 27 13.73 22.90 15.49
C GLN A 27 12.61 22.56 16.46
N GLU A 28 12.09 23.58 17.15
CA GLU A 28 10.85 23.47 17.93
C GLU A 28 9.74 23.05 16.98
N GLN A 29 9.34 21.78 17.08
CA GLN A 29 8.27 21.20 16.29
C GLN A 29 6.97 21.95 16.62
N GLN A 30 6.37 22.61 15.62
CA GLN A 30 5.09 23.27 15.82
C GLN A 30 4.05 22.20 16.20
N ALA A 31 3.31 22.42 17.28
CA ALA A 31 2.42 21.40 17.85
C ALA A 31 1.42 20.89 16.79
N GLY A 32 1.61 19.64 16.33
CA GLY A 32 0.70 18.94 15.43
C GLY A 32 1.18 18.65 14.00
N LEU A 33 2.37 19.11 13.59
CA LEU A 33 2.95 18.81 12.26
C LEU A 33 4.08 17.77 12.34
N ASP A 34 4.15 16.87 11.35
CA ASP A 34 5.30 15.98 11.20
C ASP A 34 6.55 16.72 10.66
N PHE A 35 7.70 16.06 10.71
CA PHE A 35 8.98 16.68 10.38
C PHE A 35 9.08 17.12 8.91
N VAL A 36 8.42 16.43 7.97
CA VAL A 36 8.48 16.79 6.54
C VAL A 36 7.74 18.10 6.32
N ARG A 37 6.53 18.20 6.88
CA ARG A 37 5.71 19.42 6.81
C ARG A 37 6.38 20.60 7.53
N GLN A 38 7.07 20.34 8.64
CA GLN A 38 7.85 21.36 9.34
C GLN A 38 8.99 21.89 8.46
N VAL A 39 9.80 21.00 7.87
CA VAL A 39 10.91 21.38 6.97
C VAL A 39 10.40 22.19 5.78
N ILE A 40 9.32 21.75 5.14
CA ILE A 40 8.69 22.47 4.02
C ILE A 40 8.28 23.89 4.46
N THR A 41 7.66 24.02 5.64
CA THR A 41 7.22 25.31 6.18
C THR A 41 8.40 26.25 6.40
N ASP A 42 9.48 25.75 7.01
CA ASP A 42 10.69 26.52 7.29
C ASP A 42 11.39 26.95 5.98
N ASP A 43 11.42 26.07 4.99
CA ASP A 43 12.05 26.31 3.69
C ASP A 43 11.32 27.36 2.85
N LEU A 44 9.99 27.39 2.93
CA LEU A 44 9.18 28.45 2.33
C LEU A 44 9.37 29.78 3.08
N ALA A 45 9.40 29.75 4.42
CA ALA A 45 9.56 30.95 5.24
C ALA A 45 10.94 31.61 5.08
N THR A 46 11.99 30.81 4.93
CA THR A 46 13.37 31.28 4.69
C THR A 46 13.63 31.64 3.23
N GLY A 47 12.73 31.26 2.31
CA GLY A 47 12.88 31.47 0.87
C GLY A 47 13.86 30.51 0.21
N ARG A 48 14.26 29.40 0.87
CA ARG A 48 15.04 28.31 0.26
C ARG A 48 14.28 27.74 -0.94
N ALA A 49 12.97 27.53 -0.78
CA ALA A 49 12.06 27.14 -1.84
C ALA A 49 11.01 28.24 -2.06
N LYS A 50 10.70 28.54 -3.32
CA LYS A 50 9.60 29.47 -3.67
C LYS A 50 8.28 28.77 -3.94
N GLN A 51 8.36 27.51 -4.36
CA GLN A 51 7.24 26.61 -4.61
C GLN A 51 7.71 25.20 -4.26
N ILE A 52 6.82 24.39 -3.71
CA ILE A 52 7.12 22.99 -3.42
C ILE A 52 6.99 22.16 -4.68
N VAL A 53 8.03 21.41 -4.99
CA VAL A 53 8.07 20.41 -6.05
C VAL A 53 8.56 19.10 -5.46
N THR A 54 7.71 18.07 -5.48
CA THR A 54 7.98 16.70 -5.05
C THR A 54 7.84 15.73 -6.23
N ARG A 55 8.13 14.45 -6.00
CA ARG A 55 7.91 13.39 -6.99
C ARG A 55 7.64 12.05 -6.34
N PHE A 56 6.82 11.23 -6.99
CA PHE A 56 6.75 9.79 -6.74
C PHE A 56 7.53 9.06 -7.85
N PRO A 57 8.70 8.44 -7.53
CA PRO A 57 9.59 7.86 -8.53
C PRO A 57 9.63 6.31 -8.48
N PRO A 58 8.55 5.55 -8.77
CA PRO A 58 8.60 4.10 -8.75
C PRO A 58 9.42 3.53 -9.91
N GLU A 59 10.08 2.40 -9.67
CA GLU A 59 10.61 1.56 -10.75
C GLU A 59 9.44 0.81 -11.43
N PRO A 60 9.32 0.80 -12.77
CA PRO A 60 8.22 0.15 -13.48
C PRO A 60 8.46 -1.35 -13.66
N ASN A 61 8.72 -2.06 -12.56
CA ASN A 61 9.12 -3.48 -12.57
C ASN A 61 8.20 -4.38 -11.74
N GLY A 62 7.13 -3.83 -11.17
CA GLY A 62 6.17 -4.55 -10.35
C GLY A 62 4.98 -3.70 -9.95
N TYR A 63 3.94 -4.36 -9.44
CA TYR A 63 2.73 -3.71 -8.93
C TYR A 63 3.01 -2.92 -7.65
N LEU A 64 2.33 -1.78 -7.50
CA LEU A 64 2.35 -1.01 -6.27
C LEU A 64 1.68 -1.79 -5.13
N HIS A 65 2.03 -1.46 -3.90
CA HIS A 65 1.51 -2.10 -2.68
C HIS A 65 1.30 -1.08 -1.58
N ILE A 66 0.73 -1.48 -0.44
CA ILE A 66 0.37 -0.57 0.67
C ILE A 66 1.54 0.34 1.13
N GLY A 67 2.79 -0.15 1.09
CA GLY A 67 3.97 0.70 1.33
C GLY A 67 4.12 1.87 0.36
N HIS A 68 3.85 1.65 -0.93
CA HIS A 68 3.83 2.70 -1.96
C HIS A 68 2.67 3.68 -1.75
N VAL A 69 1.52 3.21 -1.23
CA VAL A 69 0.39 4.10 -0.90
C VAL A 69 0.82 5.17 0.11
N LYS A 70 1.64 4.83 1.12
CA LYS A 70 2.21 5.84 2.05
C LYS A 70 3.09 6.85 1.32
N ALA A 71 3.96 6.40 0.43
CA ALA A 71 4.84 7.28 -0.34
C ALA A 71 4.07 8.21 -1.30
N ILE A 72 3.02 7.70 -1.95
CA ILE A 72 2.12 8.46 -2.82
C ILE A 72 1.38 9.51 -1.99
N CYS A 73 0.70 9.10 -0.91
CA CYS A 73 -0.05 10.02 -0.04
C CYS A 73 0.86 11.12 0.55
N LEU A 74 2.11 10.78 0.86
CA LEU A 74 3.10 11.75 1.32
C LEU A 74 3.48 12.73 0.20
N ASN A 75 4.00 12.26 -0.92
CA ASN A 75 4.55 13.13 -1.97
C ASN A 75 3.48 14.00 -2.64
N PHE A 76 2.34 13.42 -3.00
CA PHE A 76 1.24 14.17 -3.61
C PHE A 76 0.50 15.02 -2.58
N GLY A 77 0.28 14.49 -1.37
CA GLY A 77 -0.44 15.20 -0.32
C GLY A 77 0.29 16.47 0.14
N VAL A 78 1.61 16.43 0.35
CA VAL A 78 2.35 17.67 0.72
C VAL A 78 2.45 18.66 -0.43
N ALA A 79 2.41 18.20 -1.69
CA ALA A 79 2.31 19.13 -2.81
C ALA A 79 0.95 19.84 -2.80
N GLU A 80 -0.15 19.11 -2.64
CA GLU A 80 -1.50 19.70 -2.57
C GLU A 80 -1.68 20.64 -1.37
N GLU A 81 -1.18 20.26 -0.19
CA GLU A 81 -1.30 21.06 1.04
C GLU A 81 -0.58 22.42 0.98
N PHE A 82 0.46 22.53 0.15
CA PHE A 82 1.30 23.72 0.02
C PHE A 82 1.20 24.36 -1.38
N ASP A 83 0.12 24.10 -2.14
CA ASP A 83 -0.12 24.61 -3.50
C ASP A 83 1.09 24.40 -4.45
N GLY A 84 1.77 23.28 -4.26
CA GLY A 84 2.94 22.83 -5.00
C GLY A 84 2.63 21.90 -6.17
N LEU A 85 3.66 21.25 -6.67
CA LEU A 85 3.61 20.32 -7.79
C LEU A 85 4.19 18.96 -7.37
N CYS A 86 3.55 17.86 -7.77
CA CYS A 86 4.11 16.52 -7.60
C CYS A 86 4.23 15.84 -8.96
N ASN A 87 5.43 15.38 -9.30
CA ASN A 87 5.69 14.66 -10.55
C ASN A 87 5.49 13.15 -10.34
N LEU A 88 4.97 12.46 -11.36
CA LEU A 88 5.13 11.01 -11.50
C LEU A 88 6.33 10.77 -12.39
N ARG A 89 7.36 10.10 -11.86
CA ARG A 89 8.54 9.69 -12.64
C ARG A 89 8.66 8.17 -12.60
N PHE A 90 8.84 7.53 -13.73
CA PHE A 90 9.31 6.16 -13.77
C PHE A 90 10.84 6.18 -13.67
N ASP A 91 11.39 5.55 -12.63
CA ASP A 91 12.85 5.40 -12.47
C ASP A 91 13.33 4.21 -13.33
N ASP A 92 13.17 4.39 -14.64
CA ASP A 92 13.37 3.38 -15.68
C ASP A 92 14.84 3.34 -16.14
N THR A 93 15.73 2.96 -15.22
CA THR A 93 17.19 2.91 -15.49
C THR A 93 17.70 1.49 -15.71
N ASN A 94 16.85 0.48 -15.55
CA ASN A 94 17.21 -0.92 -15.65
C ASN A 94 16.37 -1.68 -16.71
N PRO A 95 16.84 -1.76 -17.96
CA PRO A 95 16.05 -2.27 -19.09
C PRO A 95 15.57 -3.72 -18.92
N ASP A 96 16.26 -4.56 -18.15
CA ASP A 96 15.91 -5.99 -18.00
C ASP A 96 14.69 -6.25 -17.12
N ALA A 97 14.22 -5.25 -16.36
CA ALA A 97 13.20 -5.44 -15.34
C ALA A 97 11.87 -4.74 -15.65
N GLU A 98 11.80 -3.99 -16.75
CA GLU A 98 10.79 -2.95 -16.96
C GLU A 98 9.82 -3.33 -18.07
N GLU A 99 8.53 -3.24 -17.78
CA GLU A 99 7.47 -3.61 -18.72
C GLU A 99 6.39 -2.52 -18.78
N GLN A 100 5.85 -2.28 -19.98
CA GLN A 100 4.79 -1.27 -20.19
C GLN A 100 3.55 -1.54 -19.33
N GLU A 101 3.25 -2.81 -19.03
CA GLU A 101 2.16 -3.19 -18.12
C GLU A 101 2.30 -2.53 -16.74
N TYR A 102 3.51 -2.48 -16.17
CA TYR A 102 3.73 -1.85 -14.87
C TYR A 102 3.66 -0.34 -14.95
N VAL A 103 4.12 0.28 -16.05
CA VAL A 103 3.98 1.72 -16.29
C VAL A 103 2.50 2.11 -16.26
N ASP A 104 1.67 1.41 -17.02
CA ASP A 104 0.24 1.66 -17.11
C ASP A 104 -0.46 1.36 -15.79
N GLY A 105 -0.11 0.25 -15.14
CA GLY A 105 -0.65 -0.16 -13.83
C GLY A 105 -0.37 0.87 -12.73
N ILE A 106 0.88 1.32 -12.59
CA ILE A 106 1.29 2.35 -11.62
C ILE A 106 0.52 3.65 -11.85
N ALA A 107 0.43 4.11 -13.10
CA ALA A 107 -0.28 5.34 -13.45
C ALA A 107 -1.78 5.24 -13.11
N ASN A 108 -2.39 4.09 -13.37
CA ASN A 108 -3.79 3.81 -13.03
C ASN A 108 -4.01 3.73 -11.51
N ASP A 109 -3.09 3.11 -10.77
CA ASP A 109 -3.14 3.02 -9.31
C ASP A 109 -3.05 4.40 -8.64
N VAL A 110 -2.14 5.26 -9.11
CA VAL A 110 -2.01 6.66 -8.62
C VAL A 110 -3.30 7.44 -8.87
N LYS A 111 -3.89 7.33 -10.08
CA LYS A 111 -5.18 7.97 -10.41
C LYS A 111 -6.33 7.42 -9.57
N TRP A 112 -6.37 6.11 -9.38
CA TRP A 112 -7.39 5.45 -8.56
C TRP A 112 -7.31 5.90 -7.09
N LEU A 113 -6.10 6.11 -6.56
CA LEU A 113 -5.88 6.71 -5.24
C LEU A 113 -6.32 8.18 -5.15
N GLY A 114 -6.76 8.80 -6.24
CA GLY A 114 -7.32 10.15 -6.28
C GLY A 114 -6.29 11.25 -6.49
N PHE A 115 -5.05 10.91 -6.85
CA PHE A 115 -3.98 11.89 -7.07
C PHE A 115 -3.76 12.16 -8.56
N ASN A 116 -3.34 13.40 -8.86
CA ASN A 116 -2.93 13.80 -10.20
C ASN A 116 -1.47 14.29 -10.14
N TRP A 117 -0.69 13.93 -11.16
CA TRP A 117 0.66 14.45 -11.31
C TRP A 117 0.70 15.70 -12.18
N ASN A 118 1.77 16.46 -12.01
CA ASN A 118 2.03 17.69 -12.74
C ASN A 118 2.60 17.41 -14.14
N GLY A 119 1.85 17.83 -15.17
CA GLY A 119 2.23 17.70 -16.58
C GLY A 119 2.20 16.25 -17.06
N GLU A 120 3.07 15.92 -18.01
CA GLU A 120 3.24 14.55 -18.49
C GLU A 120 4.01 13.67 -17.49
N PRO A 121 3.75 12.35 -17.43
CA PRO A 121 4.63 11.42 -16.75
C PRO A 121 6.06 11.55 -17.25
N ARG A 122 7.01 11.45 -16.33
CA ARG A 122 8.44 11.56 -16.62
C ARG A 122 9.08 10.19 -16.61
N TYR A 123 10.19 10.06 -17.32
CA TYR A 123 10.98 8.85 -17.42
C TYR A 123 12.43 9.25 -17.20
N ALA A 124 13.13 8.58 -16.29
CA ALA A 124 14.56 8.79 -16.08
C ALA A 124 15.36 8.52 -17.36
N SER A 125 14.90 7.59 -18.20
CA SER A 125 15.44 7.32 -19.53
C SER A 125 15.35 8.51 -20.49
N GLY A 126 14.35 9.38 -20.31
CA GLY A 126 14.25 10.66 -21.02
C GLY A 126 15.40 11.63 -20.71
N TYR A 127 16.17 11.36 -19.66
CA TYR A 127 17.30 12.17 -19.23
C TYR A 127 18.67 11.57 -19.60
N PHE A 128 18.72 10.39 -20.23
CA PHE A 128 19.99 9.70 -20.51
C PHE A 128 21.02 10.55 -21.28
N ASP A 129 20.58 11.37 -22.24
CA ASP A 129 21.49 12.28 -22.95
C ASP A 129 22.13 13.31 -22.00
N GLN A 130 21.36 13.89 -21.08
CA GLN A 130 21.85 14.86 -20.11
C GLN A 130 22.70 14.19 -19.01
N LEU A 131 22.30 13.00 -18.56
CA LEU A 131 23.08 12.18 -17.62
C LEU A 131 24.43 11.79 -18.21
N TYR A 132 24.49 11.45 -19.50
CA TYR A 132 25.74 11.18 -20.21
C TYR A 132 26.60 12.44 -20.31
N ALA A 133 26.02 13.59 -20.68
CA ALA A 133 26.74 14.85 -20.75
C ALA A 133 27.36 15.25 -19.40
N TRP A 134 26.64 15.02 -18.29
CA TRP A 134 27.18 15.24 -16.95
C TRP A 134 28.27 14.24 -16.57
N ALA A 135 28.20 12.99 -17.04
CA ALA A 135 29.26 12.01 -16.82
C ALA A 135 30.55 12.42 -17.53
N VAL A 136 30.44 12.91 -18.77
CA VAL A 136 31.56 13.50 -19.51
C VAL A 136 32.14 14.70 -18.77
N GLN A 137 31.29 15.62 -18.28
CA GLN A 137 31.72 16.76 -17.47
C GLN A 137 32.53 16.33 -16.23
N LEU A 138 32.08 15.29 -15.52
CA LEU A 138 32.81 14.78 -14.35
C LEU A 138 34.19 14.22 -14.72
N ILE A 139 34.29 13.52 -15.85
CA ILE A 139 35.59 13.03 -16.36
C ILE A 139 36.51 14.22 -16.67
N GLU A 140 36.02 15.24 -17.35
CA GLU A 140 36.79 16.46 -17.69
C GLU A 140 37.27 17.23 -16.45
N GLN A 141 36.52 17.14 -15.35
CA GLN A 141 36.87 17.74 -14.05
C GLN A 141 37.84 16.87 -13.23
N GLY A 142 38.09 15.62 -13.66
CA GLY A 142 38.87 14.64 -12.90
C GLY A 142 38.10 14.01 -11.74
N ASP A 143 36.77 14.18 -11.69
CA ASP A 143 35.87 13.69 -10.66
C ASP A 143 35.22 12.33 -11.02
N ALA A 144 35.56 11.75 -12.18
CA ALA A 144 35.16 10.40 -12.57
C ALA A 144 36.25 9.72 -13.42
N TYR A 145 36.28 8.38 -13.40
CA TYR A 145 37.21 7.56 -14.18
C TYR A 145 36.57 6.22 -14.60
N VAL A 146 37.07 5.63 -15.68
CA VAL A 146 36.66 4.31 -16.13
C VAL A 146 37.52 3.24 -15.45
N ASP A 147 36.85 2.36 -14.72
CA ASP A 147 37.46 1.24 -14.01
C ASP A 147 37.28 -0.04 -14.83
N LEU A 148 38.37 -0.77 -15.06
CA LEU A 148 38.40 -2.01 -15.83
C LEU A 148 38.61 -3.24 -14.92
N GLN A 149 38.57 -3.03 -13.60
CA GLN A 149 38.58 -4.11 -12.64
C GLN A 149 37.30 -4.96 -12.73
N SER A 150 37.41 -6.24 -12.42
CA SER A 150 36.24 -7.12 -12.35
C SER A 150 35.28 -6.69 -11.22
N PRO A 151 33.99 -7.07 -11.27
CA PRO A 151 33.05 -6.81 -10.19
C PRO A 151 33.54 -7.32 -8.81
N GLU A 152 34.20 -8.48 -8.78
CA GLU A 152 34.78 -9.08 -7.57
C GLU A 152 35.95 -8.24 -7.03
N GLU A 153 36.81 -7.75 -7.92
CA GLU A 153 37.94 -6.90 -7.56
C GLU A 153 37.47 -5.54 -7.04
N ILE A 154 36.46 -4.92 -7.67
CA ILE A 154 35.84 -3.68 -7.19
C ILE A 154 35.25 -3.89 -5.79
N LYS A 155 34.51 -5.00 -5.58
CA LYS A 155 33.93 -5.33 -4.29
C LYS A 155 35.01 -5.51 -3.22
N LEU A 156 36.10 -6.21 -3.52
CA LEU A 156 37.22 -6.39 -2.60
C LEU A 156 37.91 -5.05 -2.28
N ASN A 157 38.14 -4.23 -3.30
CA ASN A 157 38.81 -2.93 -3.16
C ASN A 157 37.97 -1.88 -2.46
N ARG A 158 36.63 -1.99 -2.43
CA ARG A 158 35.78 -1.13 -1.60
C ARG A 158 35.97 -1.34 -0.10
N GLY A 159 36.62 -2.43 0.32
CA GLY A 159 36.86 -2.74 1.74
C GLY A 159 35.57 -3.14 2.48
N SER A 160 35.53 -2.86 3.77
CA SER A 160 34.39 -3.18 4.64
C SER A 160 34.04 -2.00 5.55
N PHE A 161 33.06 -2.18 6.45
CA PHE A 161 32.76 -1.20 7.50
C PHE A 161 33.91 -1.01 8.50
N VAL A 162 34.89 -1.91 8.51
CA VAL A 162 36.07 -1.85 9.39
C VAL A 162 37.34 -1.51 8.61
N GLU A 163 37.48 -2.05 7.40
CA GLU A 163 38.68 -1.87 6.58
C GLU A 163 38.45 -0.79 5.51
N PRO A 164 39.35 0.21 5.40
CA PRO A 164 39.25 1.23 4.36
C PRO A 164 39.43 0.61 2.97
N GLY A 165 38.83 1.25 1.97
CA GLY A 165 39.01 0.85 0.58
C GLY A 165 40.39 1.20 0.03
N LYS A 166 40.70 0.63 -1.14
CA LYS A 166 41.95 0.83 -1.89
C LYS A 166 41.64 1.38 -3.26
N ASN A 167 42.44 2.35 -3.70
CA ASN A 167 42.30 2.92 -5.04
C ASN A 167 42.45 1.83 -6.12
N SER A 168 41.57 1.89 -7.12
CA SER A 168 41.73 1.11 -8.35
C SER A 168 43.06 1.48 -9.04
N PRO A 169 43.76 0.53 -9.69
CA PRO A 169 44.92 0.84 -10.52
C PRO A 169 44.58 1.75 -11.71
N TYR A 170 43.30 1.86 -12.09
CA TYR A 170 42.82 2.73 -13.16
C TYR A 170 42.38 4.11 -12.67
N ARG A 171 42.39 4.35 -11.36
CA ARG A 171 41.88 5.57 -10.74
C ARG A 171 42.55 6.84 -11.25
N ASP A 172 43.85 6.77 -11.55
CA ASP A 172 44.66 7.92 -12.00
C ASP A 172 44.94 7.94 -13.52
N ALA A 173 44.12 7.23 -14.30
CA ALA A 173 44.10 7.36 -15.76
C ALA A 173 43.86 8.82 -16.19
N SER A 174 44.42 9.22 -17.33
CA SER A 174 44.28 10.60 -17.82
C SER A 174 42.84 10.90 -18.24
N ILE A 175 42.49 12.19 -18.33
CA ILE A 175 41.16 12.64 -18.78
C ILE A 175 40.89 12.07 -20.19
N GLU A 176 41.86 12.13 -21.09
CA GLU A 176 41.75 11.66 -22.48
C GLU A 176 41.53 10.15 -22.54
N GLU A 177 42.23 9.37 -21.70
CA GLU A 177 42.04 7.93 -21.61
C GLU A 177 40.64 7.58 -21.10
N ASN A 178 40.15 8.28 -20.08
CA ASN A 178 38.82 8.06 -19.52
C ASN A 178 37.72 8.40 -20.53
N LEU A 179 37.84 9.53 -21.24
CA LEU A 179 36.89 9.90 -22.31
C LEU A 179 36.86 8.85 -23.42
N ALA A 180 38.04 8.40 -23.88
CA ALA A 180 38.13 7.37 -24.91
C ALA A 180 37.53 6.03 -24.46
N ARG A 181 37.77 5.62 -23.20
CA ARG A 181 37.18 4.39 -22.64
C ARG A 181 35.67 4.52 -22.46
N PHE A 182 35.17 5.67 -22.00
CA PHE A 182 33.75 5.85 -21.76
C PHE A 182 32.95 5.88 -23.07
N GLU A 183 33.48 6.49 -24.13
CA GLU A 183 32.88 6.40 -25.46
C GLU A 183 32.85 4.96 -25.99
N LYS A 184 33.90 4.17 -25.75
CA LYS A 184 33.91 2.73 -26.07
C LYS A 184 32.86 1.92 -25.30
N MET A 185 32.61 2.29 -24.04
CA MET A 185 31.52 1.69 -23.28
C MET A 185 30.18 2.03 -23.95
N ARG A 186 29.96 3.30 -24.28
CA ARG A 186 28.75 3.78 -24.96
C ARG A 186 28.53 3.12 -26.33
N SER A 187 29.59 2.91 -27.11
CA SER A 187 29.54 2.27 -28.43
C SER A 187 29.34 0.75 -28.39
N GLY A 188 29.39 0.13 -27.20
CA GLY A 188 29.22 -1.31 -27.01
C GLY A 188 30.47 -2.15 -27.34
N GLU A 189 31.66 -1.54 -27.34
CA GLU A 189 32.93 -2.26 -27.58
C GLU A 189 33.36 -3.10 -26.37
N PHE A 190 32.96 -2.72 -25.16
CA PHE A 190 33.15 -3.52 -23.95
C PHE A 190 31.97 -4.47 -23.74
N LYS A 191 32.23 -5.64 -23.15
CA LYS A 191 31.16 -6.53 -22.70
C LYS A 191 30.70 -6.14 -21.29
N GLU A 192 29.57 -6.70 -20.90
CA GLU A 192 29.03 -6.58 -19.55
C GLU A 192 30.07 -7.03 -18.51
N GLY A 193 30.28 -6.19 -17.49
CA GLY A 193 31.25 -6.44 -16.43
C GLY A 193 32.70 -6.16 -16.78
N GLU A 194 33.04 -5.80 -18.03
CA GLU A 194 34.43 -5.48 -18.41
C GLU A 194 34.82 -4.02 -18.11
N ALA A 195 33.85 -3.12 -17.98
CA ALA A 195 34.09 -1.71 -17.69
C ALA A 195 32.91 -1.05 -16.96
N VAL A 196 33.23 -0.14 -16.04
CA VAL A 196 32.26 0.73 -15.36
C VAL A 196 32.82 2.15 -15.25
N LEU A 197 31.95 3.17 -15.24
CA LEU A 197 32.34 4.52 -14.87
C LEU A 197 32.14 4.68 -13.37
N ARG A 198 33.14 5.20 -12.64
CA ARG A 198 33.07 5.45 -11.20
C ARG A 198 33.31 6.92 -10.90
N ALA A 199 32.63 7.45 -9.89
CA ALA A 199 33.01 8.73 -9.31
C ALA A 199 34.37 8.61 -8.61
N LYS A 200 35.11 9.71 -8.56
CA LYS A 200 36.41 9.82 -7.90
C LYS A 200 36.24 10.67 -6.63
N ILE A 201 36.01 10.00 -5.50
CA ILE A 201 35.69 10.64 -4.22
C ILE A 201 36.77 10.26 -3.21
N ASP A 202 36.46 9.37 -2.27
CA ASP A 202 37.36 8.98 -1.18
C ASP A 202 37.19 7.50 -0.83
N MET A 203 38.15 6.68 -1.26
CA MET A 203 38.18 5.25 -0.95
C MET A 203 38.37 4.95 0.55
N ALA A 204 38.85 5.91 1.34
CA ALA A 204 39.01 5.76 2.78
C ALA A 204 37.80 6.24 3.60
N SER A 205 36.75 6.75 2.95
CA SER A 205 35.57 7.28 3.63
C SER A 205 34.94 6.25 4.57
N THR A 206 34.46 6.70 5.73
CA THR A 206 33.68 5.88 6.65
C THR A 206 32.32 5.51 6.08
N ASN A 207 31.79 6.32 5.15
CA ASN A 207 30.61 5.98 4.38
C ASN A 207 31.00 5.20 3.11
N VAL A 208 30.56 3.95 3.03
CA VAL A 208 30.86 3.07 1.89
C VAL A 208 30.30 3.59 0.56
N HIS A 209 29.22 4.37 0.58
CA HIS A 209 28.62 4.98 -0.61
C HIS A 209 29.48 6.12 -1.20
N MET A 210 30.42 6.64 -0.42
CA MET A 210 31.39 7.65 -0.87
C MET A 210 32.70 7.02 -1.39
N ARG A 211 32.83 5.69 -1.37
CA ARG A 211 34.02 4.97 -1.86
C ARG A 211 33.92 4.70 -3.36
N ASP A 212 34.15 5.76 -4.13
CA ASP A 212 34.11 5.77 -5.60
C ASP A 212 32.92 4.95 -6.16
N PRO A 213 31.67 5.37 -5.92
CA PRO A 213 30.49 4.64 -6.37
C PRO A 213 30.43 4.55 -7.90
N ILE A 214 29.80 3.50 -8.41
CA ILE A 214 29.61 3.27 -9.85
C ILE A 214 28.51 4.23 -10.35
N LEU A 215 28.79 4.92 -11.44
CA LEU A 215 27.88 5.84 -12.12
C LEU A 215 27.18 5.19 -13.31
N TYR A 216 27.93 4.42 -14.11
CA TYR A 216 27.44 3.70 -15.28
C TYR A 216 27.99 2.28 -15.33
N ARG A 217 27.16 1.36 -15.83
CA ARG A 217 27.55 0.00 -16.19
C ARG A 217 27.28 -0.27 -17.67
N VAL A 218 28.08 -1.16 -18.26
CA VAL A 218 27.78 -1.75 -19.58
C VAL A 218 26.69 -2.80 -19.42
N LEU A 219 25.66 -2.71 -20.27
CA LEU A 219 24.56 -3.68 -20.35
C LEU A 219 24.01 -3.67 -21.78
N HIS A 220 23.98 -4.82 -22.43
CA HIS A 220 23.58 -4.97 -23.83
C HIS A 220 22.13 -5.43 -23.92
N SER A 221 21.23 -4.61 -23.40
CA SER A 221 19.79 -4.84 -23.37
C SER A 221 19.02 -3.71 -24.06
N GLU A 222 17.87 -4.05 -24.65
CA GLU A 222 16.97 -3.09 -25.30
C GLU A 222 16.11 -2.41 -24.23
N HIS A 223 16.02 -1.08 -24.25
CA HIS A 223 15.24 -0.33 -23.28
C HIS A 223 13.81 -0.06 -23.79
N HIS A 224 12.81 -0.22 -22.94
CA HIS A 224 11.40 -0.07 -23.34
C HIS A 224 11.05 1.32 -23.94
N GLN A 225 11.69 2.40 -23.44
CA GLN A 225 11.55 3.76 -24.01
C GLN A 225 12.57 4.12 -25.10
N THR A 226 13.84 3.76 -24.96
CA THR A 226 14.93 4.26 -25.81
C THR A 226 15.44 3.25 -26.83
N GLY A 227 14.85 2.04 -26.86
CA GLY A 227 15.28 0.93 -27.71
C GLY A 227 16.75 0.61 -27.52
N ASP A 228 17.43 0.35 -28.63
CA ASP A 228 18.84 -0.04 -28.69
C ASP A 228 19.85 1.14 -28.64
N LYS A 229 19.39 2.37 -28.40
CA LYS A 229 20.24 3.58 -28.44
C LYS A 229 21.42 3.52 -27.46
N TRP A 230 21.25 2.85 -26.33
CA TRP A 230 22.22 2.83 -25.23
C TRP A 230 22.75 1.42 -24.96
N LYS A 231 24.05 1.32 -24.73
CA LYS A 231 24.75 0.10 -24.27
C LYS A 231 25.37 0.28 -22.88
N ILE A 232 25.14 1.45 -22.29
CA ILE A 232 25.48 1.80 -20.92
C ILE A 232 24.26 2.38 -20.24
N TYR A 233 24.07 2.03 -18.98
CA TYR A 233 22.93 2.49 -18.19
C TYR A 233 23.41 3.08 -16.87
N PRO A 234 22.84 4.22 -16.44
CA PRO A 234 23.23 4.86 -15.20
C PRO A 234 22.78 4.01 -14.01
N MET A 235 23.53 4.07 -12.91
CA MET A 235 23.11 3.48 -11.64
C MET A 235 22.10 4.39 -10.94
N TYR A 236 21.25 3.81 -10.09
CA TYR A 236 20.26 4.55 -9.29
C TYR A 236 20.85 5.78 -8.59
N ASP A 237 21.94 5.60 -7.84
CA ASP A 237 22.60 6.68 -7.08
C ASP A 237 23.04 7.86 -7.96
N TYR A 238 23.32 7.62 -9.24
CA TYR A 238 23.69 8.65 -10.20
C TYR A 238 22.47 9.29 -10.86
N ALA A 239 21.54 8.47 -11.36
CA ALA A 239 20.37 8.94 -12.10
C ALA A 239 19.37 9.68 -11.19
N HIS A 240 19.17 9.23 -9.96
CA HIS A 240 18.12 9.70 -9.07
C HIS A 240 18.28 11.19 -8.66
N PRO A 241 19.41 11.61 -8.04
CA PRO A 241 19.66 13.03 -7.74
C PRO A 241 19.64 13.94 -8.97
N LEU A 242 20.19 13.44 -10.08
CA LEU A 242 20.30 14.22 -11.31
C LEU A 242 18.96 14.38 -12.02
N SER A 243 18.08 13.39 -11.94
CA SER A 243 16.68 13.52 -12.39
C SER A 243 15.93 14.53 -11.54
N ASP A 244 16.11 14.50 -10.21
CA ASP A 244 15.52 15.50 -9.32
C ASP A 244 16.00 16.93 -9.64
N ALA A 245 17.28 17.08 -9.96
CA ALA A 245 17.88 18.34 -10.37
C ALA A 245 17.34 18.84 -11.72
N ILE A 246 17.16 17.96 -12.71
CA ILE A 246 16.55 18.30 -14.02
C ILE A 246 15.11 18.79 -13.84
N GLU A 247 14.35 18.14 -12.98
CA GLU A 247 12.94 18.43 -12.74
C GLU A 247 12.68 19.61 -11.82
N GLY A 248 13.73 20.15 -11.18
CA GLY A 248 13.58 21.22 -10.19
C GLY A 248 12.88 20.76 -8.91
N ILE A 249 13.05 19.48 -8.53
CA ILE A 249 12.57 18.97 -7.25
C ILE A 249 13.17 19.80 -6.11
N THR A 250 12.38 20.05 -5.09
CA THR A 250 12.80 20.83 -3.90
C THR A 250 12.98 19.95 -2.67
N HIS A 251 12.12 18.94 -2.55
CA HIS A 251 12.07 17.99 -1.44
C HIS A 251 11.96 16.59 -2.04
N SER A 252 13.10 15.91 -2.11
CA SER A 252 13.20 14.53 -2.57
C SER A 252 12.89 13.59 -1.41
N LEU A 253 11.65 13.10 -1.36
CA LEU A 253 11.19 12.28 -0.23
C LEU A 253 11.43 10.79 -0.54
N CYS A 254 12.13 10.11 0.34
CA CYS A 254 12.43 8.67 0.25
C CYS A 254 12.35 8.00 1.64
N THR A 255 12.72 6.71 1.69
CA THR A 255 12.71 5.92 2.92
C THR A 255 14.09 5.86 3.58
N LEU A 256 14.13 5.50 4.87
CA LEU A 256 15.37 5.48 5.69
C LEU A 256 16.51 4.63 5.11
N GLU A 257 16.20 3.64 4.28
CA GLU A 257 17.20 2.82 3.58
C GLU A 257 18.17 3.65 2.72
N PHE A 258 17.77 4.86 2.30
CA PHE A 258 18.58 5.75 1.48
C PHE A 258 19.31 6.84 2.29
N GLN A 259 19.27 6.79 3.63
CA GLN A 259 19.92 7.80 4.48
C GLN A 259 21.44 7.86 4.24
N ASP A 260 22.10 6.71 4.14
CA ASP A 260 23.55 6.62 3.88
C ASP A 260 23.93 6.98 2.44
N HIS A 261 22.95 7.07 1.54
CA HIS A 261 23.12 7.50 0.15
C HIS A 261 23.10 9.03 0.00
N ARG A 262 22.48 9.75 0.94
CA ARG A 262 22.34 11.23 0.89
C ARG A 262 23.67 11.98 0.68
N PRO A 263 24.80 11.63 1.34
CA PRO A 263 26.06 12.33 1.09
C PRO A 263 26.52 12.26 -0.37
N PHE A 264 26.25 11.15 -1.07
CA PHE A 264 26.55 11.03 -2.49
C PHE A 264 25.54 11.81 -3.34
N TYR A 265 24.25 11.78 -2.98
CA TYR A 265 23.20 12.60 -3.58
C TYR A 265 23.60 14.10 -3.60
N ASP A 266 24.03 14.63 -2.46
CA ASP A 266 24.43 16.03 -2.33
C ASP A 266 25.70 16.31 -3.14
N TRP A 267 26.69 15.42 -3.05
CA TRP A 267 27.96 15.52 -3.78
C TRP A 267 27.74 15.63 -5.29
N ILE A 268 26.92 14.75 -5.87
CA ILE A 268 26.77 14.69 -7.32
C ILE A 268 26.03 15.93 -7.87
N VAL A 269 24.99 16.41 -7.17
CA VAL A 269 24.26 17.63 -7.53
C VAL A 269 25.18 18.86 -7.51
N GLU A 270 26.04 18.95 -6.49
CA GLU A 270 27.03 20.03 -6.37
C GLU A 270 28.06 19.97 -7.51
N LYS A 271 28.61 18.78 -7.80
CA LYS A 271 29.65 18.59 -8.81
C LYS A 271 29.20 18.92 -10.22
N VAL A 272 27.97 18.56 -10.58
CA VAL A 272 27.43 18.93 -11.90
C VAL A 272 27.06 20.41 -11.99
N LYS A 273 27.13 21.16 -10.87
CA LYS A 273 26.76 22.57 -10.76
C LYS A 273 25.33 22.82 -11.27
N SER A 274 24.41 21.95 -10.87
CA SER A 274 23.01 22.07 -11.23
C SER A 274 22.44 23.43 -10.77
N LYS A 275 21.52 23.98 -11.56
CA LYS A 275 20.79 25.20 -11.19
C LYS A 275 19.80 24.95 -10.05
N ALA A 276 19.19 23.77 -10.02
CA ALA A 276 18.32 23.33 -8.94
C ALA A 276 19.09 22.42 -8.01
N VAL A 277 18.93 22.64 -6.70
CA VAL A 277 19.61 21.89 -5.64
C VAL A 277 18.56 21.17 -4.79
N PRO A 278 17.96 20.08 -5.29
CA PRO A 278 17.02 19.29 -4.51
C PRO A 278 17.69 18.80 -3.23
N HIS A 279 16.91 18.59 -2.17
CA HIS A 279 17.41 18.01 -0.91
C HIS A 279 16.62 16.75 -0.58
N GLN A 280 17.33 15.72 -0.12
CA GLN A 280 16.74 14.45 0.27
C GLN A 280 16.26 14.48 1.72
N TYR A 281 15.07 13.92 1.97
CA TYR A 281 14.50 13.74 3.30
C TYR A 281 13.91 12.34 3.45
N GLU A 282 14.36 11.62 4.48
CA GLU A 282 14.04 10.22 4.69
C GLU A 282 13.04 10.01 5.82
N SER A 283 12.06 9.13 5.59
CA SER A 283 11.08 8.71 6.59
C SER A 283 11.02 7.18 6.71
N SER A 284 10.52 6.68 7.84
CA SER A 284 10.38 5.24 8.04
C SER A 284 9.40 4.62 7.05
N ARG A 285 9.73 3.40 6.61
CA ARG A 285 8.86 2.62 5.74
C ARG A 285 7.57 2.23 6.46
N LEU A 286 6.50 2.00 5.69
CA LEU A 286 5.28 1.43 6.28
C LEU A 286 5.45 -0.08 6.45
N ASN A 287 5.34 -0.55 7.69
CA ASN A 287 5.17 -1.96 8.00
C ASN A 287 3.82 -2.16 8.68
N VAL A 288 2.94 -2.91 8.05
CA VAL A 288 1.66 -3.32 8.63
C VAL A 288 1.84 -4.76 9.10
N ASP A 289 1.37 -5.10 10.30
CA ASP A 289 1.40 -6.48 10.76
C ASP A 289 0.55 -7.41 9.85
N TYR A 290 0.84 -8.71 9.92
CA TYR A 290 0.23 -9.76 9.08
C TYR A 290 0.40 -9.56 7.56
N THR A 291 1.32 -8.68 7.14
CA THR A 291 1.47 -8.26 5.75
C THR A 291 2.94 -8.31 5.34
N ILE A 292 3.21 -8.68 4.08
CA ILE A 292 4.54 -8.63 3.48
C ILE A 292 4.51 -7.70 2.27
N THR A 293 5.46 -6.77 2.19
CA THR A 293 5.61 -5.86 1.03
C THR A 293 6.85 -6.16 0.20
N SER A 294 7.72 -7.08 0.63
CA SER A 294 8.90 -7.47 -0.13
C SER A 294 8.50 -8.07 -1.48
N LYS A 295 8.87 -7.39 -2.57
CA LYS A 295 8.56 -7.80 -3.95
C LYS A 295 9.01 -9.23 -4.27
N ARG A 296 10.19 -9.64 -3.78
CA ARG A 296 10.70 -11.01 -3.94
C ARG A 296 9.77 -12.04 -3.28
N LYS A 297 9.25 -11.74 -2.09
CA LYS A 297 8.33 -12.63 -1.36
C LYS A 297 6.93 -12.62 -2.00
N LEU A 298 6.44 -11.46 -2.44
CA LEU A 298 5.17 -11.34 -3.17
C LEU A 298 5.19 -12.12 -4.49
N ARG A 299 6.28 -12.02 -5.26
CA ARG A 299 6.46 -12.81 -6.48
C ARG A 299 6.41 -14.32 -6.21
N LYS A 300 7.07 -14.78 -5.14
CA LYS A 300 6.99 -16.19 -4.71
C LYS A 300 5.57 -16.66 -4.39
N LEU A 301 4.73 -15.80 -3.82
CA LEU A 301 3.32 -16.14 -3.56
C LEU A 301 2.55 -16.37 -4.87
N VAL A 302 2.78 -15.50 -5.86
CA VAL A 302 2.13 -15.56 -7.17
C VAL A 302 2.64 -16.75 -7.98
N GLU A 303 3.96 -16.89 -8.17
CA GLU A 303 4.57 -17.98 -8.92
C GLU A 303 4.32 -19.36 -8.29
N GLY A 304 4.22 -19.40 -6.96
CA GLY A 304 3.88 -20.61 -6.21
C GLY A 304 2.38 -20.93 -6.16
N ALA A 305 1.53 -20.13 -6.82
CA ALA A 305 0.08 -20.27 -6.81
C ALA A 305 -0.57 -20.32 -5.42
N TYR A 306 0.04 -19.66 -4.42
CA TYR A 306 -0.56 -19.47 -3.09
C TYR A 306 -1.67 -18.41 -3.13
N VAL A 307 -1.62 -17.54 -4.14
CA VAL A 307 -2.62 -16.50 -4.46
C VAL A 307 -2.94 -16.55 -5.96
N ASN A 308 -4.10 -16.02 -6.35
CA ASN A 308 -4.63 -16.07 -7.72
C ASN A 308 -4.11 -14.91 -8.61
N GLY A 309 -2.87 -14.47 -8.42
CA GLY A 309 -2.27 -13.35 -9.14
C GLY A 309 -1.94 -12.15 -8.26
N TRP A 310 -1.45 -11.08 -8.89
CA TRP A 310 -1.08 -9.83 -8.20
C TRP A 310 -2.29 -9.04 -7.72
N ASP A 311 -3.46 -9.24 -8.34
CA ASP A 311 -4.73 -8.62 -7.99
C ASP A 311 -5.58 -9.46 -7.03
N ASP A 312 -5.05 -10.58 -6.49
CA ASP A 312 -5.76 -11.38 -5.51
C ASP A 312 -6.17 -10.50 -4.30
N PRO A 313 -7.43 -10.53 -3.85
CA PRO A 313 -7.91 -9.70 -2.74
C PRO A 313 -7.24 -9.92 -1.36
N ARG A 314 -6.33 -10.90 -1.25
CA ARG A 314 -5.46 -11.13 -0.08
C ARG A 314 -4.10 -10.46 -0.21
N MET A 315 -3.73 -10.02 -1.41
CA MET A 315 -2.45 -9.37 -1.68
C MET A 315 -2.49 -7.91 -1.21
N PRO A 316 -1.38 -7.38 -0.64
CA PRO A 316 -1.28 -5.99 -0.23
C PRO A 316 -0.98 -5.04 -1.40
N THR A 317 -1.13 -5.50 -2.63
CA THR A 317 -1.00 -4.70 -3.84
C THR A 317 -2.14 -3.71 -3.96
N VAL A 318 -1.94 -2.58 -4.64
CA VAL A 318 -3.03 -1.61 -4.85
C VAL A 318 -4.16 -2.23 -5.65
N VAL A 319 -3.84 -2.96 -6.73
CA VAL A 319 -4.81 -3.73 -7.51
C VAL A 319 -5.55 -4.80 -6.68
N GLY A 320 -4.86 -5.50 -5.78
CA GLY A 320 -5.47 -6.49 -4.90
C GLY A 320 -6.40 -5.86 -3.86
N MET A 321 -5.96 -4.77 -3.23
CA MET A 321 -6.79 -4.00 -2.29
C MET A 321 -8.00 -3.36 -2.99
N ARG A 322 -7.85 -2.88 -4.23
CA ARG A 322 -8.97 -2.37 -5.04
C ARG A 322 -9.99 -3.48 -5.32
N ARG A 323 -9.54 -4.64 -5.81
CA ARG A 323 -10.41 -5.81 -6.07
C ARG A 323 -11.05 -6.36 -4.79
N ARG A 324 -10.36 -6.24 -3.66
CA ARG A 324 -10.89 -6.52 -2.31
C ARG A 324 -12.02 -5.58 -1.91
N GLY A 325 -12.14 -4.43 -2.56
CA GLY A 325 -13.15 -3.41 -2.30
C GLY A 325 -12.70 -2.33 -1.33
N PHE A 326 -11.40 -2.23 -1.01
CA PHE A 326 -10.91 -1.08 -0.28
C PHE A 326 -11.17 0.20 -1.08
N THR A 327 -11.32 1.31 -0.38
CA THR A 327 -11.58 2.61 -0.99
C THR A 327 -10.29 3.43 -1.00
N PRO A 328 -10.08 4.26 -2.03
CA PRO A 328 -8.96 5.18 -2.01
C PRO A 328 -9.06 6.18 -0.85
N GLU A 329 -10.28 6.59 -0.45
CA GLU A 329 -10.54 7.45 0.73
C GLU A 329 -10.03 6.82 2.03
N GLY A 330 -10.35 5.54 2.26
CA GLY A 330 -9.94 4.84 3.47
C GLY A 330 -8.44 4.59 3.51
N LEU A 331 -7.80 4.32 2.36
CA LEU A 331 -6.34 4.22 2.26
C LEU A 331 -5.64 5.55 2.53
N ARG A 332 -6.15 6.67 2.00
CA ARG A 332 -5.63 8.02 2.29
C ARG A 332 -5.80 8.38 3.77
N ASP A 333 -6.95 8.09 4.38
CA ASP A 333 -7.18 8.30 5.83
C ASP A 333 -6.22 7.46 6.69
N PHE A 334 -6.00 6.20 6.31
CA PHE A 334 -5.02 5.34 6.97
C PHE A 334 -3.62 5.95 6.94
N CYS A 335 -3.11 6.33 5.76
CA CYS A 335 -1.79 6.95 5.64
C CYS A 335 -1.67 8.27 6.43
N LYS A 336 -2.73 9.09 6.44
CA LYS A 336 -2.78 10.33 7.22
C LYS A 336 -2.65 10.08 8.72
N ARG A 337 -3.32 9.04 9.24
CA ARG A 337 -3.28 8.72 10.67
C ARG A 337 -2.00 8.02 11.10
N VAL A 338 -1.39 7.20 10.24
CA VAL A 338 -0.07 6.61 10.50
C VAL A 338 0.97 7.71 10.64
N GLY A 339 0.86 8.76 9.82
CA GLY A 339 1.77 9.89 9.85
C GLY A 339 3.16 9.55 9.31
N VAL A 340 4.09 10.49 9.53
CA VAL A 340 5.45 10.45 9.00
C VAL A 340 6.43 10.59 10.16
N SER A 341 7.36 9.64 10.31
CA SER A 341 8.36 9.64 11.36
C SER A 341 9.73 9.18 10.82
N LYS A 342 10.78 9.36 11.60
CA LYS A 342 12.13 8.81 11.34
C LYS A 342 12.41 7.55 12.17
N THR A 343 11.37 6.92 12.70
CA THR A 343 11.50 5.74 13.55
C THR A 343 10.67 4.63 12.97
N ASP A 344 11.30 3.47 12.76
CA ASP A 344 10.61 2.28 12.31
C ASP A 344 9.61 1.81 13.36
N GLY A 345 8.47 1.33 12.88
CA GLY A 345 7.39 0.81 13.71
C GLY A 345 6.53 -0.15 12.90
N ILE A 346 5.77 -0.96 13.64
CA ILE A 346 4.75 -1.84 13.08
C ILE A 346 3.39 -1.19 13.34
N VAL A 347 2.60 -1.03 12.29
CA VAL A 347 1.24 -0.51 12.35
C VAL A 347 0.27 -1.70 12.45
N ASP A 348 -0.64 -1.62 13.42
CA ASP A 348 -1.72 -2.61 13.58
C ASP A 348 -2.69 -2.55 12.38
N VAL A 349 -2.88 -3.67 11.70
CA VAL A 349 -3.80 -3.82 10.57
C VAL A 349 -5.24 -3.46 10.95
N ALA A 350 -5.62 -3.58 12.23
CA ALA A 350 -6.94 -3.16 12.70
C ALA A 350 -7.20 -1.66 12.46
N MET A 351 -6.15 -0.84 12.43
CA MET A 351 -6.24 0.58 12.07
C MET A 351 -6.55 0.78 10.58
N LEU A 352 -5.94 -0.03 9.71
CA LEU A 352 -6.26 -0.03 8.27
C LEU A 352 -7.71 -0.46 8.06
N GLU A 353 -8.13 -1.56 8.69
CA GLU A 353 -9.50 -2.05 8.62
C GLU A 353 -10.50 -0.99 9.14
N PHE A 354 -10.17 -0.29 10.23
CA PHE A 354 -10.97 0.82 10.76
C PHE A 354 -11.18 1.93 9.72
N CYS A 355 -10.10 2.42 9.09
CA CYS A 355 -10.18 3.48 8.08
C CYS A 355 -11.03 3.06 6.87
N ILE A 356 -10.90 1.82 6.42
CA ILE A 356 -11.76 1.27 5.36
C ILE A 356 -13.22 1.20 5.82
N ARG A 357 -13.54 0.66 7.01
CA ARG A 357 -14.92 0.64 7.54
C ARG A 357 -15.52 2.04 7.61
N GLN A 358 -14.77 3.02 8.10
CA GLN A 358 -15.24 4.41 8.19
C GLN A 358 -15.57 5.01 6.81
N SER A 359 -14.75 4.73 5.79
CA SER A 359 -15.01 5.20 4.43
C SER A 359 -16.27 4.58 3.81
N LEU A 360 -16.65 3.37 4.23
CA LEU A 360 -17.79 2.62 3.70
C LEU A 360 -19.10 2.95 4.42
N GLU A 361 -19.05 3.37 5.68
CA GLU A 361 -20.24 3.51 6.54
C GLU A 361 -21.32 4.39 5.93
N ASN A 362 -20.93 5.47 5.26
CA ASN A 362 -21.83 6.45 4.63
C ASN A 362 -21.86 6.39 3.09
N THR A 363 -21.15 5.44 2.48
CA THR A 363 -21.03 5.30 1.01
C THR A 363 -21.58 3.98 0.48
N ALA A 364 -21.67 2.95 1.32
CA ALA A 364 -22.19 1.64 0.93
C ALA A 364 -23.71 1.52 1.18
N ALA A 365 -24.47 1.16 0.14
CA ALA A 365 -25.87 0.81 0.29
C ALA A 365 -26.02 -0.49 1.12
N ARG A 366 -27.15 -0.67 1.82
CA ARG A 366 -27.48 -1.89 2.55
C ARG A 366 -28.23 -2.85 1.64
N GLY A 367 -27.94 -4.13 1.78
CA GLY A 367 -28.66 -5.22 1.12
C GLY A 367 -28.66 -6.48 1.98
N MET A 368 -29.56 -7.43 1.71
CA MET A 368 -29.61 -8.71 2.39
C MET A 368 -29.02 -9.83 1.55
N ALA A 369 -28.13 -10.60 2.17
CA ALA A 369 -27.50 -11.78 1.62
C ALA A 369 -27.45 -12.84 2.73
N VAL A 370 -27.96 -14.03 2.43
CA VAL A 370 -27.90 -15.19 3.32
C VAL A 370 -26.74 -16.07 2.87
N LEU A 371 -25.67 -16.14 3.68
CA LEU A 371 -24.42 -16.81 3.30
C LEU A 371 -24.47 -18.32 3.50
N SER A 372 -25.25 -18.79 4.48
CA SER A 372 -25.53 -20.21 4.69
C SER A 372 -27.04 -20.45 4.74
N PRO A 373 -27.71 -20.69 3.59
CA PRO A 373 -29.16 -20.74 3.53
C PRO A 373 -29.75 -21.91 4.32
N LEU A 374 -30.73 -21.58 5.18
CA LEU A 374 -31.65 -22.51 5.82
C LEU A 374 -33.08 -22.13 5.43
N LYS A 375 -33.82 -23.09 4.85
CA LYS A 375 -35.18 -22.86 4.37
C LYS A 375 -36.14 -22.61 5.54
N VAL A 376 -37.01 -21.62 5.38
CA VAL A 376 -38.14 -21.35 6.27
C VAL A 376 -39.42 -21.23 5.45
N THR A 377 -40.46 -21.95 5.84
CA THR A 377 -41.82 -21.77 5.29
C THR A 377 -42.67 -20.97 6.28
N LEU A 378 -43.17 -19.82 5.84
CA LEU A 378 -44.13 -18.99 6.55
C LEU A 378 -45.54 -19.59 6.37
N THR A 379 -46.06 -20.25 7.40
CA THR A 379 -47.25 -21.13 7.29
C THR A 379 -48.55 -20.35 7.06
N ASN A 380 -48.64 -19.14 7.58
CA ASN A 380 -49.81 -18.26 7.56
C ASN A 380 -49.57 -16.93 6.82
N LEU A 381 -48.55 -16.83 5.96
CA LEU A 381 -48.43 -15.68 5.05
C LEU A 381 -49.54 -15.76 3.99
N PRO A 382 -50.43 -14.75 3.87
CA PRO A 382 -51.59 -14.84 2.99
C PRO A 382 -51.23 -14.76 1.50
N GLU A 383 -50.33 -13.85 1.15
CA GLU A 383 -49.86 -13.63 -0.22
C GLU A 383 -48.42 -13.07 -0.22
N ASP A 384 -47.73 -13.27 -1.33
CA ASP A 384 -46.41 -12.66 -1.56
C ASP A 384 -46.56 -11.13 -1.68
N MET A 385 -45.58 -10.39 -1.16
CA MET A 385 -45.59 -8.93 -1.17
C MET A 385 -44.20 -8.34 -1.36
N ASP A 386 -44.16 -7.11 -1.85
CA ASP A 386 -42.94 -6.36 -2.07
C ASP A 386 -42.81 -5.27 -1.01
N LEU A 387 -41.74 -5.34 -0.20
CA LEU A 387 -41.47 -4.38 0.87
C LEU A 387 -40.50 -3.32 0.36
N THR A 388 -40.89 -2.05 0.42
CA THR A 388 -40.01 -0.93 0.03
C THR A 388 -39.29 -0.37 1.25
N HIS A 389 -37.97 -0.25 1.18
CA HIS A 389 -37.16 0.31 2.25
C HIS A 389 -35.98 1.12 1.72
N ALA A 390 -35.58 2.16 2.44
CA ALA A 390 -34.39 2.95 2.11
C ALA A 390 -33.15 2.06 2.01
N ARG A 391 -32.30 2.34 1.00
CA ARG A 391 -31.00 1.67 0.80
C ARG A 391 -30.00 1.97 1.90
N HIS A 392 -30.15 3.08 2.63
CA HIS A 392 -29.23 3.45 3.68
C HIS A 392 -29.99 4.12 4.83
N PRO A 393 -29.65 3.84 6.11
CA PRO A 393 -30.39 4.39 7.25
C PRO A 393 -30.22 5.91 7.43
N ASN A 394 -29.03 6.44 7.12
CA ASN A 394 -28.66 7.84 7.41
C ASN A 394 -28.35 8.71 6.18
N VAL A 395 -28.38 8.16 4.97
CA VAL A 395 -27.95 8.84 3.73
C VAL A 395 -29.02 8.55 2.69
N ASP A 396 -29.46 9.56 1.96
CA ASP A 396 -30.43 9.35 0.88
C ASP A 396 -29.73 8.69 -0.31
N MET A 397 -29.95 7.39 -0.45
CA MET A 397 -29.50 6.56 -1.58
C MET A 397 -30.70 6.00 -2.35
N GLY A 398 -31.88 6.59 -2.15
CA GLY A 398 -33.16 6.06 -2.63
C GLY A 398 -33.56 4.75 -1.94
N ASP A 399 -34.56 4.11 -2.53
CA ASP A 399 -35.20 2.91 -1.99
C ASP A 399 -34.79 1.63 -2.73
N ARG A 400 -35.08 0.50 -2.10
CA ARG A 400 -35.01 -0.84 -2.70
C ARG A 400 -36.28 -1.63 -2.39
N VAL A 401 -36.61 -2.54 -3.30
CA VAL A 401 -37.72 -3.47 -3.15
C VAL A 401 -37.19 -4.81 -2.65
N ILE A 402 -37.78 -5.32 -1.57
CA ILE A 402 -37.42 -6.56 -0.89
C ILE A 402 -38.63 -7.49 -0.97
N PRO A 403 -38.60 -8.54 -1.82
CA PRO A 403 -39.73 -9.45 -1.94
C PRO A 403 -39.83 -10.37 -0.72
N LEU A 404 -41.00 -10.36 -0.07
CA LEU A 404 -41.38 -11.32 0.95
C LEU A 404 -42.31 -12.37 0.33
N THR A 405 -41.89 -13.62 0.40
CA THR A 405 -42.64 -14.75 -0.14
C THR A 405 -42.90 -15.80 0.92
N LYS A 406 -43.80 -16.75 0.64
CA LYS A 406 -44.11 -17.84 1.58
C LYS A 406 -42.88 -18.65 2.02
N GLU A 407 -41.95 -18.86 1.09
CA GLU A 407 -40.68 -19.52 1.37
C GLU A 407 -39.56 -18.47 1.40
N ILE A 408 -38.76 -18.48 2.47
CA ILE A 408 -37.59 -17.61 2.63
C ILE A 408 -36.37 -18.44 3.04
N TYR A 409 -35.19 -17.84 2.89
CA TYR A 409 -33.97 -18.30 3.53
C TYR A 409 -33.58 -17.36 4.66
N ILE A 410 -33.10 -17.95 5.75
CA ILE A 410 -32.35 -17.26 6.82
C ILE A 410 -30.95 -17.87 6.89
N ASP A 411 -30.00 -17.20 7.54
CA ASP A 411 -28.69 -17.80 7.77
C ASP A 411 -28.79 -18.93 8.80
N ARG A 412 -28.12 -20.05 8.55
CA ARG A 412 -28.11 -21.23 9.43
C ARG A 412 -27.67 -20.88 10.86
N LYS A 413 -26.76 -19.90 11.02
CA LYS A 413 -26.29 -19.44 12.35
C LYS A 413 -27.35 -18.65 13.13
N ASP A 414 -28.50 -18.37 12.54
CA ASP A 414 -29.61 -17.65 13.17
C ASP A 414 -30.67 -18.57 13.77
N PHE A 415 -30.49 -19.89 13.68
CA PHE A 415 -31.31 -20.87 14.37
C PHE A 415 -30.46 -21.80 15.24
N GLU A 416 -30.88 -22.04 16.48
CA GLU A 416 -30.25 -23.00 17.39
C GLU A 416 -31.32 -23.75 18.20
N GLU A 417 -31.30 -25.08 18.17
CA GLU A 417 -32.18 -25.89 19.02
C GLU A 417 -31.80 -25.79 20.50
N VAL A 418 -30.49 -25.78 20.77
CA VAL A 418 -29.92 -25.63 22.11
C VAL A 418 -29.12 -24.33 22.14
N PRO A 419 -29.79 -23.18 22.40
CA PRO A 419 -29.15 -21.88 22.26
C PRO A 419 -28.05 -21.68 23.33
N PRO A 420 -26.87 -21.18 22.96
CA PRO A 420 -25.88 -20.75 23.93
C PRO A 420 -26.41 -19.56 24.76
N LYS A 421 -25.84 -19.34 25.94
CA LYS A 421 -26.21 -18.21 26.80
C LYS A 421 -26.06 -16.89 26.03
N GLY A 422 -27.13 -16.09 26.02
CA GLY A 422 -27.16 -14.79 25.34
C GLY A 422 -27.52 -14.84 23.85
N PHE A 423 -27.90 -16.00 23.32
CA PHE A 423 -28.45 -16.11 21.97
C PHE A 423 -29.76 -15.30 21.84
N LYS A 424 -29.85 -14.49 20.79
CA LYS A 424 -30.96 -13.54 20.55
C LYS A 424 -31.76 -13.85 19.27
N ARG A 425 -31.42 -14.93 18.55
CA ARG A 425 -32.03 -15.28 17.27
C ARG A 425 -33.08 -16.38 17.47
N LEU A 426 -33.42 -17.13 16.43
CA LEU A 426 -34.54 -18.06 16.42
C LEU A 426 -34.22 -19.36 17.16
N ILE A 427 -35.15 -19.83 17.98
CA ILE A 427 -35.07 -21.09 18.73
C ILE A 427 -36.42 -21.82 18.58
N PRO A 428 -36.51 -23.12 18.86
CA PRO A 428 -37.79 -23.83 18.90
C PRO A 428 -38.79 -23.12 19.83
N ASP A 429 -40.03 -22.95 19.36
CA ASP A 429 -41.10 -22.20 20.04
C ASP A 429 -40.80 -20.72 20.34
N GLY A 430 -39.65 -20.21 19.91
CA GLY A 430 -39.22 -18.83 20.09
C GLY A 430 -39.56 -17.92 18.91
N GLU A 431 -39.41 -16.62 19.14
CA GLU A 431 -39.70 -15.58 18.15
C GLU A 431 -38.46 -14.77 17.77
N VAL A 432 -38.42 -14.34 16.51
CA VAL A 432 -37.42 -13.41 15.99
C VAL A 432 -38.06 -12.42 15.02
N ARG A 433 -37.52 -11.21 14.90
CA ARG A 433 -37.96 -10.26 13.87
C ARG A 433 -37.19 -10.48 12.58
N LEU A 434 -37.90 -10.62 11.47
CA LEU A 434 -37.32 -10.50 10.14
C LEU A 434 -37.04 -9.02 9.84
N ARG A 435 -35.82 -8.70 9.42
CA ARG A 435 -35.42 -7.33 9.09
C ARG A 435 -36.39 -6.73 8.07
N HIS A 436 -36.90 -5.54 8.36
CA HIS A 436 -37.89 -4.81 7.56
C HIS A 436 -39.25 -5.50 7.37
N ALA A 437 -39.53 -6.60 8.08
CA ALA A 437 -40.75 -7.39 7.92
C ALA A 437 -41.36 -7.81 9.28
N TYR A 438 -42.17 -8.87 9.28
CA TYR A 438 -42.90 -9.41 10.42
C TYR A 438 -41.99 -10.02 11.50
N VAL A 439 -42.55 -10.18 12.70
CA VAL A 439 -42.08 -11.14 13.71
C VAL A 439 -42.55 -12.53 13.32
N ILE A 440 -41.66 -13.52 13.42
CA ILE A 440 -41.98 -14.92 13.17
C ILE A 440 -41.74 -15.76 14.43
N LYS A 441 -42.51 -16.85 14.58
CA LYS A 441 -42.32 -17.88 15.60
C LYS A 441 -41.96 -19.21 14.94
N CYS A 442 -40.96 -19.92 15.47
CA CYS A 442 -40.64 -21.28 15.00
C CYS A 442 -41.60 -22.29 15.64
N ASP A 443 -42.46 -22.89 14.83
CA ASP A 443 -43.48 -23.84 15.28
C ASP A 443 -43.06 -25.30 15.05
N GLU A 444 -42.25 -25.57 14.01
CA GLU A 444 -41.77 -26.92 13.70
C GLU A 444 -40.35 -26.89 13.13
N VAL A 445 -39.54 -27.89 13.50
CA VAL A 445 -38.18 -28.10 13.01
C VAL A 445 -38.15 -29.39 12.20
N ILE A 446 -37.90 -29.28 10.90
CA ILE A 446 -37.81 -30.42 9.99
C ILE A 446 -36.34 -30.83 9.84
N LYS A 447 -36.06 -32.11 10.07
CA LYS A 447 -34.73 -32.70 9.99
C LYS A 447 -34.64 -33.76 8.91
N ASP A 448 -33.44 -33.95 8.38
CA ASP A 448 -33.14 -35.08 7.49
C ASP A 448 -32.90 -36.39 8.28
N ALA A 449 -32.54 -37.45 7.56
CA ALA A 449 -32.26 -38.77 8.14
C ALA A 449 -31.02 -38.78 9.07
N ASN A 450 -30.11 -37.80 8.94
CA ASN A 450 -28.92 -37.66 9.76
C ASN A 450 -29.15 -36.75 10.98
N GLY A 451 -30.35 -36.17 11.11
CA GLY A 451 -30.70 -35.25 12.18
C GLY A 451 -30.29 -33.80 11.91
N GLU A 452 -29.85 -33.47 10.69
CA GLU A 452 -29.56 -32.09 10.32
C GLU A 452 -30.84 -31.31 10.03
N VAL A 453 -30.89 -30.06 10.50
CA VAL A 453 -32.03 -29.17 10.27
C VAL A 453 -32.02 -28.69 8.82
N ILE A 454 -33.06 -29.05 8.07
CA ILE A 454 -33.19 -28.73 6.64
C ILE A 454 -34.27 -27.68 6.36
N GLU A 455 -35.28 -27.58 7.22
CA GLU A 455 -36.36 -26.62 7.08
C GLU A 455 -36.97 -26.25 8.43
N LEU A 456 -37.42 -25.00 8.57
CA LEU A 456 -38.26 -24.54 9.68
C LEU A 456 -39.66 -24.18 9.17
N LYS A 457 -40.70 -24.58 9.90
CA LYS A 457 -42.05 -24.03 9.70
C LYS A 457 -42.29 -22.95 10.75
N CYS A 458 -42.60 -21.75 10.29
CA CYS A 458 -42.79 -20.60 11.15
C CYS A 458 -44.11 -19.90 10.85
N SER A 459 -44.79 -19.40 11.88
CA SER A 459 -45.93 -18.48 11.73
C SER A 459 -45.48 -17.03 11.85
N ILE A 460 -46.10 -16.14 11.09
CA ILE A 460 -45.97 -14.68 11.25
C ILE A 460 -46.99 -14.15 12.26
N ASP A 461 -46.64 -13.07 12.95
CA ASP A 461 -47.60 -12.20 13.64
C ASP A 461 -48.01 -11.05 12.68
N PRO A 462 -49.23 -11.05 12.11
CA PRO A 462 -49.66 -10.06 11.13
C PRO A 462 -49.64 -8.62 11.67
N GLU A 463 -49.73 -8.44 12.98
CA GLU A 463 -49.77 -7.12 13.64
C GLU A 463 -48.38 -6.53 13.87
N THR A 464 -47.33 -7.06 13.25
CA THR A 464 -45.93 -6.65 13.53
C THR A 464 -45.17 -6.08 12.35
N LEU A 465 -45.82 -5.89 11.19
CA LEU A 465 -45.21 -5.17 10.07
C LEU A 465 -45.03 -3.69 10.45
N GLY A 466 -43.78 -3.23 10.49
CA GLY A 466 -43.44 -1.84 10.84
C GLY A 466 -43.65 -1.45 12.31
N LYS A 467 -44.18 -2.33 13.17
CA LYS A 467 -44.43 -2.07 14.60
C LYS A 467 -44.01 -3.23 15.49
N ASN A 468 -43.74 -2.95 16.77
CA ASN A 468 -43.41 -3.97 17.76
C ASN A 468 -44.66 -4.71 18.23
N PRO A 469 -44.54 -6.01 18.58
CA PRO A 469 -45.68 -6.75 19.14
C PRO A 469 -46.09 -6.17 20.50
N GLU A 470 -47.39 -6.12 20.75
CA GLU A 470 -47.95 -5.67 22.01
C GLU A 470 -47.82 -6.77 23.09
N GLY A 471 -47.47 -6.37 24.32
CA GLY A 471 -47.43 -7.28 25.47
C GLY A 471 -46.25 -8.25 25.54
N ARG A 472 -45.36 -8.31 24.55
CA ARG A 472 -44.15 -9.16 24.58
C ARG A 472 -42.94 -8.51 23.90
N LYS A 473 -41.73 -8.97 24.24
CA LYS A 473 -40.46 -8.47 23.67
C LYS A 473 -39.81 -9.53 22.79
N VAL A 474 -39.45 -9.14 21.57
CA VAL A 474 -38.65 -9.96 20.65
C VAL A 474 -37.18 -9.61 20.80
N LYS A 475 -36.32 -10.62 21.01
CA LYS A 475 -34.94 -10.42 21.48
C LYS A 475 -33.96 -9.99 20.39
N GLY A 476 -34.25 -10.28 19.13
CA GLY A 476 -33.33 -10.02 18.03
C GLY A 476 -34.01 -9.83 16.68
N VAL A 477 -33.20 -9.36 15.73
CA VAL A 477 -33.56 -9.11 14.34
C VAL A 477 -32.56 -9.85 13.46
N ILE A 478 -33.04 -10.58 12.47
CA ILE A 478 -32.22 -11.35 11.51
C ILE A 478 -32.50 -10.88 10.08
N HIS A 479 -31.49 -10.93 9.21
CA HIS A 479 -31.69 -10.73 7.77
C HIS A 479 -32.28 -12.02 7.17
N TRP A 480 -32.82 -11.92 5.97
CA TRP A 480 -33.46 -13.01 5.25
C TRP A 480 -33.54 -12.64 3.77
N VAL A 481 -33.82 -13.62 2.91
CA VAL A 481 -34.11 -13.39 1.48
C VAL A 481 -35.25 -14.31 1.04
N SER A 482 -36.04 -13.90 0.05
CA SER A 482 -37.02 -14.79 -0.58
C SER A 482 -36.34 -16.02 -1.16
N ALA A 483 -36.89 -17.22 -0.93
CA ALA A 483 -36.35 -18.45 -1.50
C ALA A 483 -36.71 -18.62 -2.98
N THR A 484 -37.81 -18.01 -3.43
CA THR A 484 -38.33 -18.13 -4.80
C THR A 484 -37.89 -16.99 -5.71
N LYS A 485 -37.66 -15.79 -5.16
CA LYS A 485 -37.16 -14.63 -5.91
C LYS A 485 -35.69 -14.33 -5.64
N GLY A 486 -35.09 -14.83 -4.55
CA GLY A 486 -33.68 -14.62 -4.25
C GLY A 486 -32.76 -15.20 -5.32
N ILE A 487 -31.61 -14.56 -5.52
CA ILE A 487 -30.67 -14.93 -6.58
C ILE A 487 -29.49 -15.69 -5.96
N PRO A 488 -29.13 -16.88 -6.46
CA PRO A 488 -27.90 -17.56 -6.05
C PRO A 488 -26.67 -16.70 -6.36
N ALA A 489 -25.71 -16.64 -5.44
CA ALA A 489 -24.50 -15.88 -5.61
C ALA A 489 -23.29 -16.60 -5.02
N GLU A 490 -22.13 -16.44 -5.66
CA GLU A 490 -20.86 -16.81 -5.05
C GLU A 490 -20.40 -15.67 -4.14
N VAL A 491 -20.09 -15.99 -2.89
CA VAL A 491 -19.53 -15.02 -1.94
C VAL A 491 -18.18 -15.51 -1.46
N ARG A 492 -17.15 -14.67 -1.66
CA ARG A 492 -15.77 -14.93 -1.28
C ARG A 492 -15.47 -14.22 0.04
N ILE A 493 -15.32 -15.01 1.08
CA ILE A 493 -15.06 -14.57 2.43
C ILE A 493 -13.56 -14.64 2.66
N TYR A 494 -12.91 -13.50 2.62
CA TYR A 494 -11.47 -13.41 2.83
C TYR A 494 -11.12 -13.10 4.28
N ASP A 495 -9.96 -13.58 4.70
CA ASP A 495 -9.30 -13.28 5.97
C ASP A 495 -7.85 -12.81 5.70
N ARG A 496 -7.08 -12.54 6.75
CA ARG A 496 -5.65 -12.22 6.65
C ARG A 496 -4.90 -13.34 5.95
N LEU A 497 -3.94 -12.99 5.09
CA LEU A 497 -3.13 -13.96 4.35
C LEU A 497 -2.18 -14.74 5.25
N PHE A 498 -1.72 -14.12 6.34
CA PHE A 498 -0.79 -14.73 7.29
C PHE A 498 -1.40 -14.82 8.69
N THR A 499 -0.99 -15.83 9.46
CA THR A 499 -1.41 -16.05 10.86
C THR A 499 -0.55 -15.30 11.87
N GLU A 500 0.67 -14.92 11.48
CA GLU A 500 1.66 -14.27 12.34
C GLU A 500 1.74 -12.76 12.07
N ALA A 501 1.91 -11.97 13.14
CA ALA A 501 1.99 -10.51 13.05
C ALA A 501 3.24 -10.03 12.29
N ALA A 502 4.37 -10.72 12.46
CA ALA A 502 5.59 -10.53 11.69
C ALA A 502 5.81 -11.78 10.82
N PRO A 503 5.08 -11.93 9.69
CA PRO A 503 5.00 -13.18 8.94
C PRO A 503 6.33 -13.63 8.33
N ASP A 504 7.30 -12.73 8.28
CA ASP A 504 8.51 -12.87 7.51
C ASP A 504 9.79 -12.78 8.37
N ALA A 505 9.62 -12.92 9.69
CA ALA A 505 10.67 -12.96 10.70
C ALA A 505 11.52 -14.25 10.63
N ASP A 506 10.91 -15.37 10.25
CA ASP A 506 11.59 -16.64 9.98
C ASP A 506 11.91 -16.79 8.47
N ASP A 507 12.88 -17.67 8.16
CA ASP A 507 13.35 -17.87 6.78
C ASP A 507 12.25 -18.41 5.84
N ASP A 508 11.31 -19.22 6.36
CA ASP A 508 10.20 -19.80 5.59
C ASP A 508 8.85 -19.14 5.91
N PHE A 509 8.68 -17.91 5.41
CA PHE A 509 7.42 -17.16 5.58
C PHE A 509 6.17 -17.87 5.01
N LEU A 510 6.33 -18.87 4.13
CA LEU A 510 5.20 -19.61 3.57
C LEU A 510 4.55 -20.53 4.61
N ALA A 511 5.30 -20.96 5.63
CA ALA A 511 4.75 -21.74 6.75
C ALA A 511 3.72 -20.95 7.58
N ASN A 512 3.76 -19.61 7.49
CA ASN A 512 2.87 -18.71 8.23
C ASN A 512 1.58 -18.35 7.47
N LEU A 513 1.33 -18.98 6.31
CA LEU A 513 0.11 -18.76 5.53
C LEU A 513 -1.13 -19.22 6.29
N ASN A 514 -2.18 -18.40 6.27
CA ASN A 514 -3.47 -18.74 6.82
C ASN A 514 -4.26 -19.63 5.86
N PRO A 515 -4.53 -20.92 6.22
CA PRO A 515 -5.30 -21.81 5.36
C PRO A 515 -6.76 -21.36 5.20
N GLU A 516 -7.27 -20.55 6.13
CA GLU A 516 -8.62 -19.98 6.10
C GLU A 516 -8.65 -18.57 5.48
N SER A 517 -7.57 -18.14 4.81
CA SER A 517 -7.48 -16.81 4.18
C SER A 517 -8.53 -16.56 3.09
N LEU A 518 -9.13 -17.61 2.54
CA LEU A 518 -10.24 -17.56 1.60
C LEU A 518 -11.20 -18.72 1.83
N LYS A 519 -12.48 -18.39 2.05
CA LYS A 519 -13.60 -19.33 2.02
C LYS A 519 -14.62 -18.88 0.97
N VAL A 520 -14.94 -19.76 0.03
CA VAL A 520 -16.00 -19.52 -0.95
C VAL A 520 -17.29 -20.18 -0.48
N VAL A 521 -18.39 -19.42 -0.47
CA VAL A 521 -19.72 -19.93 -0.08
C VAL A 521 -20.74 -19.65 -1.16
N GLN A 522 -21.73 -20.54 -1.28
CA GLN A 522 -22.89 -20.36 -2.14
C GLN A 522 -24.00 -19.71 -1.30
N ALA A 523 -24.23 -18.44 -1.54
CA ALA A 523 -25.19 -17.60 -0.84
C ALA A 523 -26.47 -17.43 -1.66
N VAL A 524 -27.50 -16.86 -1.04
CA VAL A 524 -28.67 -16.31 -1.73
C VAL A 524 -28.80 -14.83 -1.38
N ILE A 525 -28.89 -13.98 -2.39
CA ILE A 525 -28.98 -12.52 -2.25
C ILE A 525 -30.36 -12.00 -2.62
N GLU A 526 -30.72 -10.81 -2.13
CA GLU A 526 -31.91 -10.11 -2.61
C GLU A 526 -31.73 -9.71 -4.10
N PRO A 527 -32.81 -9.67 -4.92
CA PRO A 527 -32.70 -9.42 -6.36
C PRO A 527 -32.02 -8.10 -6.74
N ALA A 528 -32.20 -7.07 -5.93
CA ALA A 528 -31.62 -5.75 -6.18
C ALA A 528 -30.08 -5.78 -6.19
N LEU A 529 -29.45 -6.67 -5.42
CA LEU A 529 -28.00 -6.82 -5.37
C LEU A 529 -27.43 -7.44 -6.66
N ALA A 530 -28.20 -8.28 -7.37
CA ALA A 530 -27.74 -8.84 -8.64
C ALA A 530 -27.61 -7.77 -9.74
N GLN A 531 -28.23 -6.61 -9.57
CA GLN A 531 -28.14 -5.49 -10.53
C GLN A 531 -26.99 -4.52 -10.20
N ALA A 532 -26.10 -4.90 -9.28
CA ALA A 532 -24.91 -4.12 -8.98
C ALA A 532 -24.00 -4.01 -10.20
N ASN A 533 -23.34 -2.86 -10.37
CA ASN A 533 -22.21 -2.77 -11.28
C ASN A 533 -20.97 -3.36 -10.60
N PRO A 534 -20.00 -3.88 -11.37
CA PRO A 534 -18.70 -4.21 -10.82
C PRO A 534 -18.12 -3.05 -10.02
N GLU A 535 -17.48 -3.36 -8.89
CA GLU A 535 -16.95 -2.39 -7.91
C GLU A 535 -17.99 -1.63 -7.07
N ASP A 536 -19.30 -1.85 -7.26
CA ASP A 536 -20.32 -1.35 -6.32
C ASP A 536 -20.16 -2.01 -4.95
N ARG A 537 -20.27 -1.21 -3.89
CA ARG A 537 -20.02 -1.63 -2.51
C ARG A 537 -21.29 -1.61 -1.69
N PHE A 538 -21.47 -2.65 -0.89
CA PHE A 538 -22.66 -2.87 -0.08
C PHE A 538 -22.30 -3.26 1.35
N GLN A 539 -23.11 -2.86 2.30
CA GLN A 539 -23.17 -3.52 3.59
C GLN A 539 -24.21 -4.64 3.52
N PHE A 540 -23.77 -5.90 3.55
CA PHE A 540 -24.69 -7.02 3.74
C PHE A 540 -25.10 -7.06 5.20
N GLU A 541 -26.40 -6.90 5.46
CA GLU A 541 -26.91 -6.66 6.80
C GLU A 541 -26.51 -7.79 7.76
N ARG A 542 -25.78 -7.43 8.82
CA ARG A 542 -25.21 -8.33 9.86
C ARG A 542 -24.00 -9.18 9.44
N GLU A 543 -23.60 -9.15 8.18
CA GLU A 543 -22.47 -9.95 7.68
C GLU A 543 -21.17 -9.15 7.58
N GLY A 544 -21.20 -7.98 6.95
CA GLY A 544 -20.00 -7.22 6.63
C GLY A 544 -20.20 -6.24 5.48
N TYR A 545 -19.11 -5.67 5.01
CA TYR A 545 -19.07 -4.93 3.77
C TYR A 545 -18.56 -5.84 2.65
N PHE A 546 -19.18 -5.71 1.47
CA PHE A 546 -18.94 -6.53 0.31
C PHE A 546 -18.82 -5.64 -0.93
N VAL A 547 -18.08 -6.10 -1.93
CA VAL A 547 -17.98 -5.46 -3.24
C VAL A 547 -18.37 -6.47 -4.31
N ALA A 548 -19.11 -6.03 -5.33
CA ALA A 548 -19.30 -6.82 -6.54
C ALA A 548 -17.94 -6.99 -7.24
N ASP A 549 -17.45 -8.23 -7.39
CA ASP A 549 -16.11 -8.49 -7.91
C ASP A 549 -15.91 -7.82 -9.28
N GLN A 550 -14.79 -7.13 -9.44
CA GLN A 550 -14.51 -6.29 -10.61
C GLN A 550 -14.55 -7.07 -11.94
N TYR A 551 -14.19 -8.36 -11.92
CA TYR A 551 -14.01 -9.17 -13.12
C TYR A 551 -15.06 -10.28 -13.24
N ASP A 552 -15.46 -10.87 -12.11
CA ASP A 552 -16.28 -12.09 -12.11
C ASP A 552 -17.78 -11.82 -11.89
N HIS A 553 -18.17 -10.60 -11.50
CA HIS A 553 -19.57 -10.26 -11.24
C HIS A 553 -20.35 -10.00 -12.54
N SER A 554 -21.50 -10.65 -12.68
CA SER A 554 -22.56 -10.23 -13.61
C SER A 554 -23.95 -10.43 -12.99
N PRO A 555 -25.01 -9.82 -13.56
CA PRO A 555 -26.37 -10.06 -13.08
C PRO A 555 -26.84 -11.52 -13.13
N GLU A 556 -26.33 -12.30 -14.08
CA GLU A 556 -26.62 -13.73 -14.24
C GLU A 556 -25.77 -14.60 -13.31
N LYS A 557 -24.57 -14.13 -12.97
CA LYS A 557 -23.64 -14.82 -12.06
C LYS A 557 -23.09 -13.83 -11.04
N PRO A 558 -23.86 -13.48 -10.01
CA PRO A 558 -23.41 -12.52 -9.01
C PRO A 558 -22.25 -13.10 -8.19
N VAL A 559 -21.14 -12.36 -8.15
CA VAL A 559 -19.96 -12.67 -7.34
C VAL A 559 -19.65 -11.49 -6.45
N PHE A 560 -19.47 -11.75 -5.15
CA PHE A 560 -19.15 -10.72 -4.16
C PHE A 560 -17.94 -11.09 -3.31
N ASN A 561 -17.03 -10.13 -3.13
CA ASN A 561 -15.89 -10.24 -2.22
C ASN A 561 -16.23 -9.57 -0.90
N ARG A 562 -15.99 -10.25 0.23
CA ARG A 562 -16.06 -9.60 1.53
C ARG A 562 -14.88 -8.63 1.68
N ILE A 563 -15.17 -7.35 1.81
CA ILE A 563 -14.19 -6.31 2.11
C ILE A 563 -13.70 -6.52 3.54
N LEU A 564 -14.60 -6.32 4.51
CA LEU A 564 -14.36 -6.44 5.95
C LEU A 564 -15.63 -6.94 6.65
N ASP A 565 -15.46 -7.51 7.85
CA ASP A 565 -16.58 -7.79 8.74
C ASP A 565 -17.09 -6.52 9.45
N LEU A 566 -18.22 -6.63 10.15
CA LEU A 566 -18.81 -5.51 10.91
C LEU A 566 -18.15 -5.26 12.26
N LYS A 567 -17.36 -6.21 12.79
CA LYS A 567 -16.76 -6.07 14.11
C LYS A 567 -15.49 -5.24 14.00
N ASP A 568 -15.41 -4.22 14.84
CA ASP A 568 -14.21 -3.43 14.99
C ASP A 568 -13.47 -3.87 16.25
N SER A 569 -12.24 -4.34 16.08
CA SER A 569 -11.32 -4.66 17.18
C SER A 569 -10.50 -3.43 17.60
N PHE A 570 -10.43 -2.39 16.76
CA PHE A 570 -9.65 -1.19 17.02
C PHE A 570 -10.44 -0.20 17.89
N LYS A 571 -9.80 0.29 18.95
CA LYS A 571 -10.34 1.38 19.78
C LYS A 571 -9.42 2.58 19.66
N PRO A 572 -9.77 3.62 18.87
CA PRO A 572 -8.94 4.81 18.81
C PRO A 572 -8.81 5.42 20.19
N GLU A 573 -7.60 5.84 20.57
CA GLU A 573 -7.39 6.61 21.80
C GLU A 573 -8.25 7.88 21.72
N LYS A 574 -9.06 8.12 22.75
CA LYS A 574 -9.81 9.38 22.86
C LYS A 574 -8.79 10.50 23.06
N LYS A 575 -8.68 11.38 22.07
CA LYS A 575 -7.97 12.66 22.20
C LYS A 575 -8.55 13.50 23.32
#